data_AF-A0A7K2Q1P4-F1
#
_entry.id   AF-A0A7K2Q1P4-F1
#
_cell.length_a   1.000
_cell.length_b   1.000
_cell.length_c   1.000
_cell.angle_alpha   90.00
_cell.angle_beta   90.00
_cell.angle_gamma   90.00
#
_symmetry.space_group_name_H-M   'P 1'
#
loop_
_entity.id
_entity.type
_entity.pdbx_description
1 polymer ?
#
loop_
_entity_poly.entity_id
_entity_poly.type
_entity_poly.pdbx_seq_one_letter_code
_entity_poly.pdbx_strand_id
1 'polypeptide(L)'
;VSGVHGQLSEDWGTPEYWTRHLREAVRFSDTVQYLHAKGVTRFVELGPDAVLTALTQVSLDSGGVLVEPSLRRGRPEVRSLLTALAHLHSAGSRVDWTAFYAGTGARRVDLPTYAFQHERYWLEATPATDVAHHGQTSVGHPLLSAAITLAGSDEAVLTGRLAPGTHAWVADHDVLGSVLLPGTGFVELALRAGDQVGCPVLEELTLQAPLVLPRNGGVALQVSVGAADETGRRPVRIHSRHEDAPADTPWLLHADGLLGTRPVAAGADLTVWPPTGATAVDVSDTYEVLQGRGYHYGPVFQGLTAAWTSGEDIYAEIELPEQAHADAEGFGVHPALLDATMHALGIGGPGSGGQDSEGGAQPLLPFFWEDVSLYAVGATALRVRISWTSENTMSLDAADAAGAPVLSVKSLTFRPVSQEQLSAGRPESLFEIAWRPLAAQA
;
A
#
# COMPACT_ATOMS: atom_id res chain seq x y z
N VAL A 1 57.79 -26.01 -18.14
CA VAL A 1 57.58 -27.37 -18.70
C VAL A 1 58.24 -27.39 -20.06
N SER A 2 59.10 -28.37 -20.33
CA SER A 2 59.88 -28.42 -21.56
C SER A 2 59.05 -29.04 -22.68
N GLY A 3 59.00 -28.37 -23.84
CA GLY A 3 58.42 -28.93 -25.07
C GLY A 3 59.24 -30.08 -25.67
N VAL A 4 60.48 -30.31 -25.21
CA VAL A 4 61.30 -31.47 -25.61
C VAL A 4 60.91 -32.70 -24.80
N HIS A 5 60.71 -32.53 -23.49
CA HIS A 5 60.49 -33.63 -22.56
C HIS A 5 59.00 -33.90 -22.24
N GLY A 6 58.11 -32.92 -22.47
CA GLY A 6 56.69 -32.99 -22.11
C GLY A 6 56.39 -32.82 -20.61
N GLN A 7 57.40 -32.54 -19.80
CA GLN A 7 57.31 -32.44 -18.33
C GLN A 7 58.27 -31.37 -17.79
N LEU A 8 58.37 -31.23 -16.45
CA LEU A 8 59.37 -30.35 -15.83
C LEU A 8 60.78 -30.84 -16.16
N SER A 9 61.67 -29.92 -16.56
CA SER A 9 63.07 -30.24 -16.85
C SER A 9 63.98 -29.13 -16.33
N GLU A 10 65.20 -29.50 -15.96
CA GLU A 10 66.25 -28.61 -15.43
C GLU A 10 67.42 -28.45 -16.42
N ASP A 11 67.45 -29.21 -17.52
CA ASP A 11 68.54 -29.25 -18.50
C ASP A 11 68.53 -28.10 -19.53
N TRP A 12 67.55 -27.18 -19.46
CA TRP A 12 67.35 -26.11 -20.44
C TRP A 12 68.51 -25.10 -20.54
N GLY A 13 69.37 -25.03 -19.53
CA GLY A 13 70.58 -24.21 -19.53
C GLY A 13 71.75 -24.80 -20.32
N THR A 14 71.62 -26.01 -20.88
CA THR A 14 72.70 -26.74 -21.56
C THR A 14 72.64 -26.59 -23.10
N PRO A 15 73.78 -26.51 -23.81
CA PRO A 15 73.80 -26.52 -25.28
C PRO A 15 73.13 -27.77 -25.90
N GLU A 16 73.24 -28.91 -25.22
CA GLU A 16 72.67 -30.18 -25.66
C GLU A 16 71.14 -30.12 -25.73
N TYR A 17 70.50 -29.45 -24.77
CA TYR A 17 69.06 -29.23 -24.78
C TYR A 17 68.60 -28.46 -26.01
N TRP A 18 69.27 -27.37 -26.36
CA TRP A 18 68.91 -26.56 -27.53
C TRP A 18 69.16 -27.30 -28.84
N THR A 19 70.23 -28.09 -28.91
CA THR A 19 70.48 -28.99 -30.04
C THR A 19 69.35 -30.01 -30.19
N ARG A 20 68.88 -30.57 -29.07
CA ARG A 20 67.73 -31.49 -29.04
C ARG A 20 66.44 -30.81 -29.48
N HIS A 21 66.16 -29.62 -28.95
CA HIS A 21 64.95 -28.85 -29.25
C HIS A 21 64.82 -28.50 -30.74
N LEU A 22 65.94 -28.30 -31.45
CA LEU A 22 65.94 -28.06 -32.89
C LEU A 22 65.81 -29.34 -33.74
N ARG A 23 66.16 -30.52 -33.19
CA ARG A 23 66.29 -31.77 -33.96
C ARG A 23 65.21 -32.81 -33.67
N GLU A 24 64.66 -32.81 -32.48
CA GLU A 24 63.67 -33.80 -32.03
C GLU A 24 62.24 -33.24 -32.08
N ALA A 25 61.25 -34.14 -32.01
CA ALA A 25 59.84 -33.77 -32.08
C ALA A 25 59.41 -33.01 -30.81
N VAL A 26 58.65 -31.92 -31.00
CA VAL A 26 58.10 -31.12 -29.89
C VAL A 26 56.87 -31.81 -29.31
N ARG A 27 56.96 -32.19 -28.03
CA ARG A 27 55.90 -32.82 -27.21
C ARG A 27 54.93 -31.77 -26.64
N PHE A 28 54.27 -31.01 -27.53
CA PHE A 28 53.38 -29.91 -27.14
C PHE A 28 52.15 -30.37 -26.36
N SER A 29 51.47 -31.42 -26.85
CA SER A 29 50.27 -31.95 -26.17
C SER A 29 50.59 -32.43 -24.76
N ASP A 30 51.67 -33.21 -24.60
CA ASP A 30 52.15 -33.67 -23.30
C ASP A 30 52.45 -32.50 -22.35
N THR A 31 53.04 -31.41 -22.86
CA THR A 31 53.32 -30.20 -22.07
C THR A 31 52.04 -29.55 -21.54
N VAL A 32 51.04 -29.40 -22.40
CA VAL A 32 49.74 -28.80 -22.07
C VAL A 32 48.96 -29.67 -21.09
N GLN A 33 48.92 -30.99 -21.32
CA GLN A 33 48.29 -31.96 -20.42
C GLN A 33 48.99 -32.01 -19.06
N TYR A 34 50.33 -31.95 -19.03
CA TYR A 34 51.08 -31.88 -17.78
C TYR A 34 50.73 -30.63 -16.98
N LEU A 35 50.66 -29.45 -17.62
CA LEU A 35 50.26 -28.20 -16.96
C LEU A 35 48.83 -28.26 -16.41
N HIS A 36 47.90 -28.79 -17.20
CA HIS A 36 46.52 -28.95 -16.77
C HIS A 36 46.39 -29.92 -15.59
N ALA A 37 47.12 -31.05 -15.60
CA ALA A 37 47.18 -31.99 -14.48
C ALA A 37 47.78 -31.36 -13.19
N LYS A 38 48.50 -30.24 -13.31
CA LYS A 38 48.99 -29.42 -12.18
C LYS A 38 48.03 -28.28 -11.79
N GLY A 39 46.83 -28.25 -12.34
CA GLY A 39 45.78 -27.27 -12.00
C GLY A 39 45.82 -25.98 -12.82
N VAL A 40 46.62 -25.92 -13.89
CA VAL A 40 46.61 -24.74 -14.78
C VAL A 40 45.36 -24.78 -15.66
N THR A 41 44.48 -23.79 -15.49
CA THR A 41 43.21 -23.67 -16.23
C THR A 41 43.17 -22.46 -17.17
N ARG A 42 44.29 -21.74 -17.31
CA ARG A 42 44.39 -20.53 -18.13
C ARG A 42 45.67 -20.56 -18.93
N PHE A 43 45.53 -20.46 -20.24
CA PHE A 43 46.63 -20.49 -21.19
C PHE A 43 46.60 -19.24 -22.04
N VAL A 44 47.76 -18.59 -22.18
CA VAL A 44 47.92 -17.42 -23.06
C VAL A 44 48.93 -17.79 -24.13
N GLU A 45 48.51 -17.77 -25.39
CA GLU A 45 49.43 -17.92 -26.51
C GLU A 45 50.14 -16.60 -26.77
N LEU A 46 51.47 -16.63 -26.67
CA LEU A 46 52.33 -15.50 -27.02
C LEU A 46 52.87 -15.70 -28.43
N GLY A 47 52.39 -14.91 -29.38
CA GLY A 47 52.83 -14.98 -30.77
C GLY A 47 51.94 -14.17 -31.69
N PRO A 48 52.30 -14.03 -32.98
CA PRO A 48 51.60 -13.18 -33.96
C PRO A 48 50.28 -13.78 -34.49
N ASP A 49 49.91 -14.99 -34.06
CA ASP A 49 48.74 -15.72 -34.54
C ASP A 49 48.10 -16.52 -33.38
N ALA A 50 47.11 -17.36 -33.67
CA ALA A 50 46.37 -18.14 -32.67
C ALA A 50 46.44 -19.68 -32.90
N VAL A 51 47.58 -20.18 -33.37
CA VAL A 51 47.72 -21.60 -33.75
C VAL A 51 47.77 -22.51 -32.53
N LEU A 52 48.56 -22.13 -31.52
CA LEU A 52 48.71 -22.92 -30.29
C LEU A 52 47.43 -22.89 -29.46
N THR A 53 46.60 -21.87 -29.61
CA THR A 53 45.29 -21.74 -28.97
C THR A 53 44.40 -22.92 -29.36
N ALA A 54 44.25 -23.16 -30.67
CA ALA A 54 43.46 -24.28 -31.17
C ALA A 54 44.07 -25.64 -30.76
N LEU A 55 45.40 -25.78 -30.84
CA LEU A 55 46.08 -27.02 -30.44
C LEU A 55 45.96 -27.31 -28.93
N THR A 56 45.95 -26.26 -28.10
CA THR A 56 45.73 -26.36 -26.66
C THR A 56 44.31 -26.83 -26.36
N GLN A 57 43.31 -26.26 -27.05
CA GLN A 57 41.91 -26.69 -26.92
C GLN A 57 41.72 -28.17 -27.30
N VAL A 58 42.31 -28.61 -28.41
CA VAL A 58 42.30 -30.02 -28.84
C VAL A 58 43.02 -30.93 -27.85
N SER A 59 44.08 -30.44 -27.18
CA SER A 59 44.87 -31.28 -26.26
C SER A 59 44.21 -31.50 -24.89
N LEU A 60 43.23 -30.68 -24.50
CA LEU A 60 42.65 -30.66 -23.15
C LEU A 60 41.20 -31.19 -23.04
N ASP A 61 40.52 -31.40 -24.16
CA ASP A 61 39.25 -32.14 -24.32
C ASP A 61 38.14 -31.93 -23.24
N SER A 62 38.11 -30.77 -22.56
CA SER A 62 37.21 -30.54 -21.41
C SER A 62 36.85 -29.06 -21.27
N GLY A 63 35.58 -28.76 -21.06
CA GLY A 63 35.12 -27.42 -20.70
C GLY A 63 35.74 -26.92 -19.39
N GLY A 64 35.82 -25.59 -19.21
CA GLY A 64 36.32 -24.96 -17.98
C GLY A 64 37.77 -24.44 -18.04
N VAL A 65 38.44 -24.54 -19.19
CA VAL A 65 39.76 -23.93 -19.43
C VAL A 65 39.62 -22.70 -20.31
N LEU A 66 40.31 -21.61 -19.96
CA LEU A 66 40.43 -20.40 -20.77
C LEU A 66 41.72 -20.47 -21.61
N VAL A 67 41.61 -20.30 -22.92
CA VAL A 67 42.76 -20.25 -23.84
C VAL A 67 42.65 -19.00 -24.70
N GLU A 68 43.57 -18.05 -24.52
CA GLU A 68 43.50 -16.73 -25.16
C GLU A 68 44.78 -16.41 -25.95
N PRO A 69 44.68 -16.07 -27.25
CA PRO A 69 45.83 -15.59 -28.01
C PRO A 69 46.10 -14.11 -27.74
N SER A 70 47.37 -13.73 -27.56
CA SER A 70 47.76 -12.33 -27.37
C SER A 70 47.65 -11.50 -28.66
N LEU A 71 47.88 -12.11 -29.83
CA LEU A 71 47.71 -11.50 -31.15
C LEU A 71 47.01 -12.46 -32.12
N ARG A 72 46.49 -11.91 -33.22
CA ARG A 72 45.91 -12.69 -34.31
C ARG A 72 46.29 -12.08 -35.64
N ARG A 73 46.53 -12.92 -36.64
CA ARG A 73 46.84 -12.47 -37.99
C ARG A 73 45.72 -11.56 -38.54
N GLY A 74 46.11 -10.44 -39.13
CA GLY A 74 45.17 -9.49 -39.75
C GLY A 74 44.31 -8.69 -38.75
N ARG A 75 44.65 -8.70 -37.45
CA ARG A 75 43.96 -7.91 -36.41
C ARG A 75 44.92 -6.86 -35.84
N PRO A 76 44.43 -5.66 -35.45
CA PRO A 76 45.26 -4.66 -34.79
C PRO A 76 45.87 -5.20 -33.48
N GLU A 77 47.19 -5.05 -33.32
CA GLU A 77 47.94 -5.66 -32.20
C GLU A 77 47.43 -5.17 -30.84
N VAL A 78 47.32 -3.85 -30.65
CA VAL A 78 46.85 -3.23 -29.40
C VAL A 78 45.46 -3.75 -29.02
N ARG A 79 44.53 -3.78 -29.99
CA ARG A 79 43.17 -4.27 -29.74
C ARG A 79 43.17 -5.75 -29.36
N SER A 80 43.99 -6.55 -30.02
CA SER A 80 44.08 -8.00 -29.77
C SER A 80 44.58 -8.27 -28.35
N LEU A 81 45.66 -7.60 -27.94
CA LEU A 81 46.23 -7.75 -26.60
C LEU A 81 45.27 -7.26 -25.51
N LEU A 82 44.63 -6.10 -25.68
CA LEU A 82 43.66 -5.59 -24.70
C LEU A 82 42.43 -6.48 -24.59
N THR A 83 41.99 -7.09 -25.68
CA THR A 83 40.88 -8.06 -25.67
C THR A 83 41.28 -9.31 -24.89
N ALA A 84 42.49 -9.84 -25.10
CA ALA A 84 43.00 -10.98 -24.34
C ALA A 84 43.09 -10.66 -22.83
N LEU A 85 43.59 -9.47 -22.46
CA LEU A 85 43.63 -9.01 -21.08
C LEU A 85 42.22 -8.86 -20.47
N ALA A 86 41.26 -8.35 -21.24
CA ALA A 86 39.87 -8.24 -20.81
C ALA A 86 39.25 -9.62 -20.55
N HIS A 87 39.44 -10.59 -21.45
CA HIS A 87 38.94 -11.95 -21.25
C HIS A 87 39.57 -12.62 -20.02
N LEU A 88 40.89 -12.48 -19.84
CA LEU A 88 41.58 -12.96 -18.64
C LEU A 88 40.98 -12.32 -17.38
N HIS A 89 40.80 -10.99 -17.37
CA HIS A 89 40.24 -10.26 -16.24
C HIS A 89 38.80 -10.68 -15.92
N SER A 90 37.92 -10.73 -16.92
CA SER A 90 36.52 -11.14 -16.77
C SER A 90 36.38 -12.58 -16.29
N ALA A 91 37.33 -13.44 -16.66
CA ALA A 91 37.36 -14.79 -16.16
C ALA A 91 37.94 -14.90 -14.74
N GLY A 92 38.46 -13.82 -14.13
CA GLY A 92 38.97 -13.81 -12.75
C GLY A 92 40.51 -13.77 -12.61
N SER A 93 41.26 -13.60 -13.70
CA SER A 93 42.70 -13.35 -13.61
C SER A 93 42.98 -11.93 -13.12
N ARG A 94 43.99 -11.79 -12.26
CA ARG A 94 44.45 -10.48 -11.82
C ARG A 94 45.26 -9.82 -12.93
N VAL A 95 44.75 -8.71 -13.45
CA VAL A 95 45.48 -7.80 -14.34
C VAL A 95 45.90 -6.57 -13.53
N ASP A 96 47.17 -6.21 -13.59
CA ASP A 96 47.67 -5.00 -12.94
C ASP A 96 47.36 -3.77 -13.80
N TRP A 97 46.15 -3.25 -13.65
CA TRP A 97 45.73 -2.03 -14.35
C TRP A 97 46.52 -0.80 -13.89
N THR A 98 47.11 -0.81 -12.69
CA THR A 98 47.97 0.28 -12.22
C THR A 98 49.25 0.33 -13.04
N ALA A 99 49.90 -0.83 -13.25
CA ALA A 99 51.07 -0.93 -14.13
C ALA A 99 50.73 -0.57 -15.58
N PHE A 100 49.56 -0.99 -16.07
CA PHE A 100 49.09 -0.68 -17.42
C PHE A 100 48.93 0.83 -17.67
N TYR A 101 48.38 1.57 -16.70
CA TYR A 101 48.15 3.01 -16.83
C TYR A 101 49.32 3.90 -16.34
N ALA A 102 50.39 3.31 -15.81
CA ALA A 102 51.55 4.08 -15.31
C ALA A 102 52.14 4.98 -16.41
N GLY A 103 52.30 6.27 -16.11
CA GLY A 103 52.85 7.26 -17.04
C GLY A 103 51.91 7.73 -18.16
N THR A 104 50.66 7.24 -18.23
CA THR A 104 49.70 7.63 -19.28
C THR A 104 48.92 8.92 -18.97
N GLY A 105 48.91 9.36 -17.71
CA GLY A 105 48.08 10.50 -17.26
C GLY A 105 46.60 10.16 -17.04
N ALA A 106 46.22 8.88 -17.07
CA ALA A 106 44.85 8.44 -16.80
C ALA A 106 44.40 8.84 -15.37
N ARG A 107 43.14 9.27 -15.24
CA ARG A 107 42.51 9.66 -13.97
C ARG A 107 41.24 8.84 -13.71
N ARG A 108 40.92 8.63 -12.43
CA ARG A 108 39.62 8.07 -12.04
C ARG A 108 38.53 9.11 -12.30
N VAL A 109 37.38 8.65 -12.77
CA VAL A 109 36.18 9.46 -13.00
C VAL A 109 35.00 8.78 -12.32
N ASP A 110 34.00 9.57 -11.94
CA ASP A 110 32.76 9.03 -11.39
C ASP A 110 31.99 8.27 -12.48
N LEU A 111 31.46 7.11 -12.10
CA LEU A 111 30.59 6.27 -12.93
C LEU A 111 29.24 6.14 -12.23
N PRO A 112 28.16 5.77 -12.95
CA PRO A 112 26.92 5.36 -12.32
C PRO A 112 27.17 4.36 -11.20
N THR A 113 26.43 4.48 -10.10
CA THR A 113 26.54 3.57 -8.97
C THR A 113 26.11 2.15 -9.36
N TYR A 114 26.49 1.18 -8.55
CA TYR A 114 26.07 -0.21 -8.75
C TYR A 114 24.54 -0.31 -8.80
N ALA A 115 24.01 -0.97 -9.82
CA ALA A 115 22.59 -1.23 -9.95
C ALA A 115 22.17 -2.35 -8.98
N PHE A 116 21.89 -1.99 -7.73
CA PHE A 116 21.38 -2.94 -6.74
C PHE A 116 20.07 -3.57 -7.23
N GLN A 117 19.90 -4.87 -6.99
CA GLN A 117 18.61 -5.55 -7.17
C GLN A 117 17.67 -5.10 -6.06
N HIS A 118 16.68 -4.30 -6.39
CA HIS A 118 15.73 -3.74 -5.43
C HIS A 118 14.65 -4.76 -5.11
N GLU A 119 14.89 -5.55 -4.07
CA GLU A 119 13.89 -6.44 -3.46
C GLU A 119 13.48 -5.89 -2.09
N ARG A 120 12.18 -5.99 -1.78
CA ARG A 120 11.61 -5.50 -0.53
C ARG A 120 11.85 -6.54 0.57
N TYR A 121 12.79 -6.24 1.46
CA TYR A 121 13.03 -7.02 2.69
C TYR A 121 12.59 -6.19 3.90
N TRP A 122 11.41 -6.50 4.45
CA TRP A 122 10.84 -5.81 5.62
C TRP A 122 10.30 -6.84 6.62
N LEU A 123 10.45 -6.57 7.92
CA LEU A 123 9.76 -7.33 8.96
C LEU A 123 8.33 -6.81 9.06
N GLU A 124 7.37 -7.62 8.62
CA GLU A 124 5.96 -7.33 8.86
C GLU A 124 5.65 -7.59 10.33
N ALA A 125 5.07 -6.61 11.00
CA ALA A 125 4.64 -6.78 12.38
C ALA A 125 3.53 -7.82 12.41
N THR A 126 3.81 -9.00 13.00
CA THR A 126 2.76 -9.95 13.39
C THR A 126 1.75 -9.19 14.27
N PRO A 127 0.43 -9.28 14.00
CA PRO A 127 -0.57 -8.66 14.87
C PRO A 127 -0.32 -9.10 16.30
N ALA A 128 -0.44 -8.16 17.25
CA ALA A 128 -0.19 -8.40 18.66
C ALA A 128 -1.09 -9.51 19.21
N THR A 129 -0.53 -10.73 19.18
CA THR A 129 -0.61 -11.82 20.15
C THR A 129 -1.78 -11.76 21.12
N ASP A 130 -2.79 -12.57 20.80
CA ASP A 130 -3.81 -13.14 21.69
C ASP A 130 -4.18 -12.29 22.92
N VAL A 131 -5.12 -11.37 22.69
CA VAL A 131 -5.73 -10.50 23.71
C VAL A 131 -6.34 -11.28 24.88
N ALA A 132 -6.60 -12.59 24.73
CA ALA A 132 -7.06 -13.45 25.81
C ALA A 132 -6.01 -13.57 26.94
N HIS A 133 -4.71 -13.49 26.64
CA HIS A 133 -3.67 -13.43 27.67
C HIS A 133 -3.78 -12.20 28.58
N HIS A 134 -4.44 -11.14 28.11
CA HIS A 134 -4.72 -9.93 28.87
C HIS A 134 -6.11 -9.95 29.54
N GLY A 135 -6.81 -11.09 29.52
CA GLY A 135 -8.16 -11.23 30.06
C GLY A 135 -9.23 -10.54 29.22
N GLN A 136 -8.93 -10.20 27.96
CA GLN A 136 -9.84 -9.56 27.02
C GLN A 136 -10.39 -10.57 26.01
N THR A 137 -11.55 -10.28 25.43
CA THR A 137 -12.16 -11.11 24.39
C THR A 137 -11.71 -10.62 23.02
N SER A 138 -11.33 -11.52 22.12
CA SER A 138 -11.03 -11.14 20.73
C SER A 138 -12.33 -10.83 19.98
N VAL A 139 -12.34 -9.73 19.23
CA VAL A 139 -13.54 -9.23 18.53
C VAL A 139 -13.59 -9.71 17.08
N GLY A 140 -12.47 -10.10 16.49
CA GLY A 140 -12.40 -10.58 15.10
C GLY A 140 -12.82 -9.55 14.06
N HIS A 141 -12.54 -8.26 14.28
CA HIS A 141 -12.94 -7.16 13.40
C HIS A 141 -11.71 -6.34 12.95
N PRO A 142 -11.66 -5.84 11.70
CA PRO A 142 -10.50 -5.12 11.18
C PRO A 142 -10.08 -3.91 12.04
N LEU A 143 -11.05 -3.10 12.49
CA LEU A 143 -10.77 -1.89 13.29
C LEU A 143 -10.81 -2.09 14.80
N LEU A 144 -11.35 -3.21 15.28
CA LEU A 144 -11.58 -3.48 16.71
C LEU A 144 -11.04 -4.88 17.03
N SER A 145 -10.01 -4.92 17.87
CA SER A 145 -9.25 -6.15 18.10
C SER A 145 -9.67 -6.85 19.40
N ALA A 146 -10.07 -6.09 20.41
CA ALA A 146 -10.36 -6.61 21.74
C ALA A 146 -11.61 -5.97 22.36
N ALA A 147 -12.25 -6.72 23.26
CA ALA A 147 -13.37 -6.27 24.07
C ALA A 147 -13.16 -6.65 25.54
N ILE A 148 -13.59 -5.77 26.43
CA ILE A 148 -13.68 -6.02 27.87
C ILE A 148 -15.05 -5.60 28.38
N THR A 149 -15.71 -6.50 29.11
CA THR A 149 -16.91 -6.19 29.90
C THR A 149 -16.45 -5.76 31.29
N LEU A 150 -16.94 -4.62 31.78
CA LEU A 150 -16.55 -4.09 33.08
C LEU A 150 -17.16 -4.95 34.21
N ALA A 151 -16.32 -5.42 35.13
CA ALA A 151 -16.80 -6.19 36.27
C ALA A 151 -17.65 -5.31 37.20
N GLY A 152 -18.87 -5.75 37.50
CA GLY A 152 -19.79 -5.04 38.38
C GLY A 152 -20.63 -3.96 37.69
N SER A 153 -20.47 -3.76 36.39
CA SER A 153 -21.42 -3.02 35.55
C SER A 153 -21.82 -3.85 34.33
N ASP A 154 -22.88 -3.45 33.65
CA ASP A 154 -23.32 -4.04 32.39
C ASP A 154 -22.76 -3.21 31.21
N GLU A 155 -21.50 -2.83 31.29
CA GLU A 155 -20.83 -1.95 30.33
C GLU A 155 -19.74 -2.72 29.59
N ALA A 156 -19.48 -2.32 28.34
CA ALA A 156 -18.44 -2.91 27.52
C ALA A 156 -17.54 -1.83 26.90
N VAL A 157 -16.27 -2.16 26.73
CA VAL A 157 -15.31 -1.33 26.01
C VAL A 157 -14.62 -2.18 24.97
N LEU A 158 -14.71 -1.76 23.71
CA LEU A 158 -13.97 -2.33 22.60
C LEU A 158 -12.79 -1.43 22.27
N THR A 159 -11.65 -2.04 21.95
CA THR A 159 -10.42 -1.32 21.62
C THR A 159 -9.84 -1.82 20.31
N GLY A 160 -9.13 -0.92 19.64
CA GLY A 160 -8.47 -1.22 18.38
C GLY A 160 -7.44 -0.17 18.03
N ARG A 161 -6.90 -0.27 16.82
CA ARG A 161 -5.90 0.64 16.30
C ARG A 161 -6.17 0.90 14.83
N LEU A 162 -6.18 2.17 14.44
CA LEU A 162 -6.35 2.59 13.06
C LEU A 162 -5.10 3.34 12.59
N ALA A 163 -4.52 2.87 11.50
CA ALA A 163 -3.34 3.47 10.89
C ALA A 163 -3.32 3.20 9.39
N PRO A 164 -2.99 4.20 8.55
CA PRO A 164 -2.88 4.02 7.10
C PRO A 164 -1.93 2.89 6.70
N GLY A 165 -0.85 2.66 7.46
CA GLY A 165 0.12 1.59 7.17
C GLY A 165 -0.40 0.16 7.39
N THR A 166 -1.52 0.00 8.09
CA THR A 166 -2.17 -1.31 8.36
C THR A 166 -3.56 -1.42 7.73
N HIS A 167 -4.20 -0.29 7.44
CA HIS A 167 -5.54 -0.18 6.88
C HIS A 167 -5.43 0.70 5.63
N ALA A 168 -4.83 0.18 4.56
CA ALA A 168 -4.44 0.99 3.41
C ALA A 168 -5.63 1.75 2.79
N TRP A 169 -6.82 1.15 2.81
CA TRP A 169 -8.05 1.75 2.30
C TRP A 169 -8.35 3.12 2.92
N VAL A 170 -8.03 3.35 4.19
CA VAL A 170 -8.39 4.62 4.85
C VAL A 170 -7.62 5.82 4.27
N ALA A 171 -6.46 5.58 3.66
CA ALA A 171 -5.67 6.61 3.00
C ALA A 171 -6.36 7.19 1.77
N ASP A 172 -7.31 6.45 1.18
CA ASP A 172 -8.09 6.89 0.02
C ASP A 172 -9.24 7.82 0.41
N HIS A 173 -9.48 8.10 1.70
CA HIS A 173 -10.49 9.05 2.14
C HIS A 173 -9.87 10.39 2.56
N ASP A 174 -9.53 11.20 1.56
CA ASP A 174 -9.00 12.56 1.75
C ASP A 174 -10.07 13.61 1.43
N VAL A 175 -10.29 14.51 2.39
CA VAL A 175 -11.12 15.71 2.21
C VAL A 175 -10.31 16.94 2.59
N LEU A 176 -10.24 17.91 1.69
CA LEU A 176 -9.46 19.15 1.82
C LEU A 176 -7.98 18.92 2.21
N GLY A 177 -7.35 17.84 1.71
CA GLY A 177 -5.96 17.48 1.97
C GLY A 177 -5.73 16.81 3.33
N SER A 178 -6.79 16.26 3.92
CA SER A 178 -6.75 15.58 5.22
C SER A 178 -7.35 14.18 5.10
N VAL A 179 -6.52 13.17 5.37
CA VAL A 179 -6.95 11.77 5.49
C VAL A 179 -7.76 11.61 6.78
N LEU A 180 -9.01 11.20 6.67
CA LEU A 180 -9.92 11.08 7.81
C LEU A 180 -10.75 9.79 7.74
N LEU A 181 -11.10 9.24 8.90
CA LEU A 181 -12.05 8.13 8.95
C LEU A 181 -13.42 8.64 8.47
N PRO A 182 -14.04 8.04 7.43
CA PRO A 182 -15.34 8.47 6.94
C PRO A 182 -16.41 8.30 8.02
N GLY A 183 -17.52 9.04 7.88
CA GLY A 183 -18.68 8.92 8.77
C GLY A 183 -19.17 7.48 8.92
N THR A 184 -19.12 6.72 7.82
CA THR A 184 -19.46 5.29 7.74
C THR A 184 -18.56 4.39 8.57
N GLY A 185 -17.31 4.80 8.80
CA GLY A 185 -16.39 4.10 9.70
C GLY A 185 -16.87 4.16 11.15
N PHE A 186 -17.48 5.27 11.59
CA PHE A 186 -18.07 5.35 12.93
C PHE A 186 -19.35 4.52 13.04
N VAL A 187 -20.16 4.46 11.99
CA VAL A 187 -21.33 3.58 11.92
C VAL A 187 -20.92 2.12 12.08
N GLU A 188 -19.90 1.68 11.34
CA GLU A 188 -19.36 0.31 11.44
C GLU A 188 -18.85 0.00 12.85
N LEU A 189 -18.07 0.91 13.47
CA LEU A 189 -17.60 0.76 14.85
C LEU A 189 -18.75 0.63 15.85
N ALA A 190 -19.81 1.44 15.68
CA ALA A 190 -20.97 1.42 16.56
C ALA A 190 -21.80 0.14 16.39
N LEU A 191 -22.04 -0.29 15.14
CA LEU A 191 -22.76 -1.54 14.84
C LEU A 191 -22.01 -2.76 15.38
N ARG A 192 -20.69 -2.83 15.21
CA ARG A 192 -19.88 -3.92 15.78
C ARG A 192 -19.94 -3.95 17.31
N ALA A 193 -19.88 -2.78 17.95
CA ALA A 193 -20.02 -2.66 19.40
C ALA A 193 -21.43 -3.03 19.89
N GLY A 194 -22.46 -2.71 19.10
CA GLY A 194 -23.84 -3.13 19.34
C GLY A 194 -24.01 -4.64 19.28
N ASP A 195 -23.49 -5.29 18.25
CA ASP A 195 -23.50 -6.75 18.12
C ASP A 195 -22.83 -7.44 19.33
N GLN A 196 -21.71 -6.87 19.83
CA GLN A 196 -21.00 -7.38 21.00
C GLN A 196 -21.85 -7.41 22.29
N VAL A 197 -22.89 -6.58 22.38
CA VAL A 197 -23.80 -6.50 23.54
C VAL A 197 -25.24 -6.89 23.22
N GLY A 198 -25.51 -7.42 22.02
CA GLY A 198 -26.86 -7.82 21.59
C GLY A 198 -27.80 -6.66 21.26
N CYS A 199 -27.27 -5.50 20.87
CA CYS A 199 -28.03 -4.33 20.40
C CYS A 199 -27.73 -4.09 18.91
N PRO A 200 -28.44 -4.76 17.98
CA PRO A 200 -28.07 -4.78 16.55
C PRO A 200 -28.47 -3.52 15.78
N VAL A 201 -29.10 -2.54 16.42
CA VAL A 201 -29.57 -1.30 15.78
C VAL A 201 -28.80 -0.12 16.31
N LEU A 202 -28.36 0.75 15.41
CA LEU A 202 -27.88 2.07 15.76
C LEU A 202 -29.05 3.06 15.62
N GLU A 203 -29.69 3.39 16.74
CA GLU A 203 -30.87 4.27 16.73
C GLU A 203 -30.48 5.71 16.40
N GLU A 204 -29.37 6.18 16.96
CA GLU A 204 -28.81 7.48 16.61
C GLU A 204 -27.29 7.50 16.76
N LEU A 205 -26.62 8.29 15.93
CA LEU A 205 -25.20 8.58 16.05
C LEU A 205 -24.91 10.01 15.60
N THR A 206 -24.41 10.83 16.52
CA THR A 206 -23.94 12.18 16.23
C THR A 206 -22.43 12.21 16.13
N LEU A 207 -21.90 12.69 15.01
CA LEU A 207 -20.47 12.92 14.80
C LEU A 207 -20.08 14.30 15.33
N GLN A 208 -19.28 14.31 16.40
CA GLN A 208 -18.88 15.50 17.16
C GLN A 208 -17.59 16.12 16.61
N ALA A 209 -16.62 15.27 16.24
CA ALA A 209 -15.32 15.71 15.76
C ALA A 209 -14.76 14.74 14.70
N PRO A 210 -14.19 15.24 13.59
CA PRO A 210 -13.49 14.40 12.61
C PRO A 210 -12.32 13.63 13.25
N LEU A 211 -12.10 12.39 12.81
CA LEU A 211 -10.91 11.62 13.17
C LEU A 211 -9.91 11.70 12.02
N VAL A 212 -8.97 12.64 12.14
CA VAL A 212 -7.90 12.85 11.16
C VAL A 212 -6.74 11.92 11.48
N LEU A 213 -6.27 11.16 10.49
CA LEU A 213 -5.19 10.20 10.69
C LEU A 213 -3.82 10.84 10.50
N PRO A 214 -2.84 10.49 11.34
CA PRO A 214 -1.47 10.94 11.13
C PRO A 214 -0.87 10.28 9.89
N ARG A 215 0.03 10.99 9.20
CA ARG A 215 0.75 10.44 8.03
C ARG A 215 1.59 9.20 8.38
N ASN A 216 2.14 9.19 9.60
CA ASN A 216 2.93 8.10 10.14
C ASN A 216 2.32 7.65 11.46
N GLY A 217 2.41 6.36 11.76
CA GLY A 217 1.81 5.79 12.97
C GLY A 217 0.29 5.65 12.86
N GLY A 218 -0.38 5.66 14.00
CA GLY A 218 -1.81 5.41 14.11
C GLY A 218 -2.47 6.09 15.31
N VAL A 219 -3.77 5.85 15.43
CA VAL A 219 -4.55 6.19 16.62
C VAL A 219 -5.03 4.92 17.31
N ALA A 220 -5.01 4.93 18.63
CA ALA A 220 -5.76 3.99 19.44
C ALA A 220 -7.24 4.37 19.38
N LEU A 221 -8.11 3.37 19.23
CA LEU A 221 -9.57 3.51 19.23
C LEU A 221 -10.14 2.95 20.52
N GLN A 222 -11.16 3.62 21.05
CA GLN A 222 -11.97 3.12 22.17
C GLN A 222 -13.45 3.35 21.87
N VAL A 223 -14.22 2.27 21.86
CA VAL A 223 -15.68 2.31 21.75
C VAL A 223 -16.26 1.83 23.07
N SER A 224 -16.88 2.73 23.82
CA SER A 224 -17.53 2.41 25.09
C SER A 224 -19.04 2.27 24.88
N VAL A 225 -19.61 1.19 25.40
CA VAL A 225 -21.04 0.93 25.45
C VAL A 225 -21.49 0.92 26.91
N GLY A 226 -22.42 1.81 27.25
CA GLY A 226 -22.94 1.92 28.61
C GLY A 226 -23.92 0.82 28.97
N ALA A 227 -24.34 0.85 30.25
CA ALA A 227 -25.36 -0.05 30.78
C ALA A 227 -26.69 0.14 30.04
N ALA A 228 -27.46 -0.94 29.94
CA ALA A 228 -28.80 -0.88 29.37
C ALA A 228 -29.73 -0.04 30.26
N ASP A 229 -30.56 0.78 29.62
CA ASP A 229 -31.69 1.41 30.29
C ASP A 229 -32.87 0.44 30.47
N GLU A 230 -33.98 0.91 31.04
CA GLU A 230 -35.19 0.09 31.28
C GLU A 230 -35.81 -0.49 29.99
N THR A 231 -35.49 0.09 28.83
CA THR A 231 -35.95 -0.34 27.50
C THR A 231 -34.95 -1.22 26.76
N GLY A 232 -33.77 -1.47 27.35
CA GLY A 232 -32.69 -2.23 26.75
C GLY A 232 -31.77 -1.42 25.83
N ARG A 233 -31.96 -0.09 25.73
CA ARG A 233 -31.13 0.78 24.90
C ARG A 233 -29.83 1.08 25.64
N ARG A 234 -28.74 1.27 24.88
CA ARG A 234 -27.40 1.48 25.45
C ARG A 234 -26.70 2.67 24.80
N PRO A 235 -26.14 3.62 25.56
CA PRO A 235 -25.34 4.70 24.97
C PRO A 235 -24.02 4.14 24.43
N VAL A 236 -23.59 4.65 23.27
CA VAL A 236 -22.32 4.31 22.65
C VAL A 236 -21.49 5.57 22.42
N ARG A 237 -20.19 5.49 22.71
CA ARG A 237 -19.24 6.59 22.46
C ARG A 237 -17.97 6.09 21.81
N ILE A 238 -17.48 6.81 20.82
CA ILE A 238 -16.28 6.47 20.07
C ILE A 238 -15.24 7.55 20.30
N HIS A 239 -14.10 7.14 20.82
CA HIS A 239 -12.97 8.00 21.11
C HIS A 239 -11.71 7.54 20.38
N SER A 240 -10.79 8.47 20.19
CA SER A 240 -9.44 8.13 19.76
C SER A 240 -8.37 8.91 20.49
N ARG A 241 -7.14 8.41 20.40
CA ARG A 241 -5.94 9.08 20.87
C ARG A 241 -4.76 8.67 19.99
N HIS A 242 -3.91 9.62 19.61
CA HIS A 242 -2.66 9.29 18.91
C HIS A 242 -1.81 8.33 19.72
N GLU A 243 -1.21 7.33 19.06
CA GLU A 243 -0.42 6.30 19.75
C GLU A 243 0.84 6.84 20.43
N ASP A 244 1.45 7.87 19.84
CA ASP A 244 2.65 8.53 20.37
C ASP A 244 2.33 9.66 21.36
N ALA A 245 1.04 9.89 21.65
CA ALA A 245 0.65 10.94 22.60
C ALA A 245 1.07 10.56 24.03
N PRO A 246 1.52 11.53 24.86
CA PRO A 246 1.72 11.32 26.28
C PRO A 246 0.51 10.65 26.94
N ALA A 247 0.75 9.77 27.90
CA ALA A 247 -0.29 8.90 28.47
C ALA A 247 -1.44 9.67 29.15
N ASP A 248 -1.18 10.89 29.62
CA ASP A 248 -2.10 11.83 30.24
C ASP A 248 -2.89 12.67 29.22
N THR A 249 -2.57 12.58 27.93
CA THR A 249 -3.34 13.22 26.86
C THR A 249 -4.78 12.71 26.90
N PRO A 250 -5.79 13.61 27.02
CA PRO A 250 -7.19 13.23 26.98
C PRO A 250 -7.57 12.52 25.68
N TRP A 251 -8.52 11.60 25.77
CA TRP A 251 -9.14 10.99 24.60
C TRP A 251 -10.07 12.00 23.92
N LEU A 252 -10.05 12.07 22.60
CA LEU A 252 -10.95 12.92 21.83
C LEU A 252 -12.24 12.14 21.52
N LEU A 253 -13.39 12.70 21.89
CA LEU A 253 -14.70 12.15 21.53
C LEU A 253 -15.03 12.50 20.08
N HIS A 254 -15.26 11.49 19.26
CA HIS A 254 -15.60 11.65 17.85
C HIS A 254 -17.08 11.41 17.56
N ALA A 255 -17.70 10.46 18.24
CA ALA A 255 -19.11 10.14 18.06
C ALA A 255 -19.77 9.73 19.37
N ASP A 256 -21.03 10.13 19.55
CA ASP A 256 -21.90 9.79 20.68
C ASP A 256 -23.28 9.42 20.11
N GLY A 257 -23.90 8.38 20.66
CA GLY A 257 -25.13 7.86 20.11
C GLY A 257 -25.78 6.79 20.99
N LEU A 258 -26.74 6.09 20.41
CA LEU A 258 -27.55 5.12 21.13
C LEU A 258 -27.80 3.85 20.29
N LEU A 259 -27.66 2.72 20.96
CA LEU A 259 -27.90 1.39 20.41
C LEU A 259 -29.24 0.86 20.89
N GLY A 260 -29.98 0.22 19.98
CA GLY A 260 -31.30 -0.36 20.20
C GLY A 260 -31.31 -1.88 20.00
N THR A 261 -32.36 -2.52 20.49
CA THR A 261 -32.49 -3.99 20.52
C THR A 261 -33.37 -4.57 19.40
N ARG A 262 -34.15 -3.73 18.72
CA ARG A 262 -35.19 -4.20 17.79
C ARG A 262 -34.89 -3.75 16.35
N PRO A 263 -34.41 -4.65 15.48
CA PRO A 263 -34.21 -4.37 14.07
C PRO A 263 -35.47 -3.80 13.43
N VAL A 264 -35.28 -2.78 12.60
CA VAL A 264 -36.33 -2.32 11.69
C VAL A 264 -36.44 -3.32 10.54
N ALA A 265 -37.63 -3.53 9.98
CA ALA A 265 -37.76 -4.36 8.79
C ALA A 265 -37.19 -3.62 7.57
N ALA A 266 -36.54 -4.35 6.66
CA ALA A 266 -36.02 -3.77 5.42
C ALA A 266 -37.15 -3.06 4.63
N GLY A 267 -36.85 -1.86 4.13
CA GLY A 267 -37.83 -0.95 3.56
C GLY A 267 -38.17 -1.23 2.10
N ALA A 268 -37.20 -1.06 1.20
CA ALA A 268 -37.42 -1.13 -0.24
C ALA A 268 -37.12 -2.52 -0.85
N ASP A 269 -37.91 -2.91 -1.85
CA ASP A 269 -37.62 -4.05 -2.73
C ASP A 269 -36.71 -3.61 -3.87
N LEU A 270 -35.48 -4.12 -3.90
CA LEU A 270 -34.44 -3.81 -4.89
C LEU A 270 -34.13 -5.00 -5.81
N THR A 271 -35.06 -5.95 -5.95
CA THR A 271 -34.90 -7.14 -6.80
C THR A 271 -35.03 -6.83 -8.31
N VAL A 272 -35.86 -5.85 -8.68
CA VAL A 272 -36.00 -5.37 -10.07
C VAL A 272 -34.99 -4.27 -10.33
N TRP A 273 -34.04 -4.50 -11.25
CA TRP A 273 -32.94 -3.59 -11.48
C TRP A 273 -32.51 -3.45 -12.96
N PRO A 274 -32.23 -2.23 -13.46
CA PRO A 274 -32.59 -0.96 -12.82
C PRO A 274 -34.12 -0.83 -12.66
N PRO A 275 -34.62 0.03 -11.77
CA PRO A 275 -36.05 0.17 -11.57
C PRO A 275 -36.80 0.50 -12.87
N THR A 276 -37.96 -0.11 -13.05
CA THR A 276 -38.74 0.07 -14.29
C THR A 276 -39.16 1.53 -14.45
N GLY A 277 -38.78 2.15 -15.57
CA GLY A 277 -39.09 3.56 -15.86
C GLY A 277 -38.07 4.56 -15.30
N ALA A 278 -36.99 4.11 -14.66
CA ALA A 278 -35.91 4.98 -14.23
C ALA A 278 -35.07 5.48 -15.42
N THR A 279 -34.59 6.72 -15.33
CA THR A 279 -33.76 7.37 -16.34
C THR A 279 -32.30 7.30 -15.92
N ALA A 280 -31.42 6.81 -16.79
CA ALA A 280 -29.99 6.72 -16.50
C ALA A 280 -29.36 8.11 -16.36
N VAL A 281 -28.42 8.23 -15.42
CA VAL A 281 -27.59 9.43 -15.20
C VAL A 281 -26.17 9.09 -15.59
N ASP A 282 -25.50 10.01 -16.29
CA ASP A 282 -24.07 9.90 -16.56
C ASP A 282 -23.28 10.18 -15.27
N VAL A 283 -22.42 9.23 -14.89
CA VAL A 283 -21.59 9.32 -13.68
C VAL A 283 -20.10 9.46 -14.01
N SER A 284 -19.74 9.52 -15.29
CA SER A 284 -18.35 9.43 -15.75
C SER A 284 -17.43 10.54 -15.22
N ASP A 285 -17.97 11.75 -14.98
CA ASP A 285 -17.24 12.91 -14.46
C ASP A 285 -17.40 13.11 -12.94
N THR A 286 -18.13 12.21 -12.24
CA THR A 286 -18.51 12.40 -10.83
C THR A 286 -17.29 12.63 -9.94
N TYR A 287 -16.25 11.82 -10.10
CA TYR A 287 -15.05 11.92 -9.27
C TYR A 287 -14.18 13.14 -9.59
N GLU A 288 -14.18 13.61 -10.85
CA GLU A 288 -13.53 14.86 -11.22
C GLU A 288 -14.25 16.06 -10.57
N VAL A 289 -15.59 16.04 -10.59
CA VAL A 289 -16.43 17.06 -9.95
C VAL A 289 -16.24 17.06 -8.43
N LEU A 290 -16.22 15.88 -7.79
CA LEU A 290 -15.97 15.74 -6.35
C LEU A 290 -14.56 16.23 -5.97
N GLN A 291 -13.54 15.93 -6.78
CA GLN A 291 -12.19 16.45 -6.59
C GLN A 291 -12.16 17.98 -6.64
N GLY A 292 -12.85 18.59 -7.61
CA GLY A 292 -12.99 20.05 -7.71
C GLY A 292 -13.68 20.70 -6.50
N ARG A 293 -14.45 19.93 -5.73
CA ARG A 293 -15.11 20.36 -4.48
C ARG A 293 -14.29 20.06 -3.23
N GLY A 294 -13.11 19.45 -3.36
CA GLY A 294 -12.20 19.16 -2.25
C GLY A 294 -12.23 17.71 -1.74
N TYR A 295 -12.97 16.80 -2.39
CA TYR A 295 -12.95 15.38 -2.06
C TYR A 295 -11.92 14.65 -2.94
N HIS A 296 -10.77 14.31 -2.37
CA HIS A 296 -9.68 13.65 -3.08
C HIS A 296 -9.74 12.14 -2.85
N TYR A 297 -10.86 11.53 -3.21
CA TYR A 297 -11.06 10.09 -3.03
C TYR A 297 -10.09 9.27 -3.88
N GLY A 298 -9.42 8.31 -3.24
CA GLY A 298 -8.61 7.30 -3.92
C GLY A 298 -9.45 6.10 -4.39
N PRO A 299 -8.83 5.12 -5.08
CA PRO A 299 -9.54 4.05 -5.79
C PRO A 299 -10.53 3.25 -4.93
N VAL A 300 -10.25 3.02 -3.64
CA VAL A 300 -11.14 2.24 -2.76
C VAL A 300 -12.46 2.97 -2.44
N PHE A 301 -12.46 4.30 -2.49
CA PHE A 301 -13.67 5.11 -2.29
C PHE A 301 -14.38 5.45 -3.60
N GLN A 302 -13.79 5.14 -4.76
CA GLN A 302 -14.41 5.43 -6.06
C GLN A 302 -15.35 4.31 -6.55
N GLY A 303 -16.33 3.95 -5.71
CA GLY A 303 -17.19 2.78 -5.94
C GLY A 303 -18.45 3.01 -6.79
N LEU A 304 -18.82 4.25 -7.14
CA LEU A 304 -20.02 4.55 -7.92
C LEU A 304 -19.84 4.14 -9.38
N THR A 305 -20.59 3.13 -9.82
CA THR A 305 -20.46 2.55 -11.16
C THR A 305 -21.59 2.95 -12.11
N ALA A 306 -22.81 3.10 -11.59
CA ALA A 306 -23.96 3.53 -12.38
C ALA A 306 -25.01 4.20 -11.49
N ALA A 307 -25.83 5.07 -12.08
CA ALA A 307 -26.93 5.73 -11.39
C ALA A 307 -28.15 5.97 -12.30
N TRP A 308 -29.32 6.04 -11.67
CA TRP A 308 -30.60 6.34 -12.30
C TRP A 308 -31.46 7.24 -11.40
N THR A 309 -32.38 7.98 -12.00
CA THR A 309 -33.41 8.75 -11.29
C THR A 309 -34.81 8.24 -11.64
N SER A 310 -35.70 8.23 -10.65
CA SER A 310 -37.11 7.93 -10.86
C SER A 310 -37.95 8.73 -9.86
N GLY A 311 -38.60 9.80 -10.34
CA GLY A 311 -39.28 10.75 -9.46
C GLY A 311 -38.26 11.52 -8.61
N GLU A 312 -38.41 11.44 -7.30
CA GLU A 312 -37.51 12.08 -6.30
C GLU A 312 -36.41 11.12 -5.81
N ASP A 313 -36.43 9.86 -6.27
CA ASP A 313 -35.48 8.84 -5.83
C ASP A 313 -34.29 8.74 -6.80
N ILE A 314 -33.13 8.52 -6.20
CA ILE A 314 -31.89 8.15 -6.90
C ILE A 314 -31.62 6.67 -6.63
N TYR A 315 -31.23 5.96 -7.68
CA TYR A 315 -30.81 4.57 -7.61
C TYR A 315 -29.37 4.48 -8.07
N ALA A 316 -28.53 3.70 -7.40
CA ALA A 316 -27.14 3.56 -7.80
C ALA A 316 -26.59 2.16 -7.58
N GLU A 317 -25.60 1.81 -8.39
CA GLU A 317 -24.75 0.63 -8.21
C GLU A 317 -23.40 1.08 -7.64
N ILE A 318 -23.00 0.42 -6.56
CA ILE A 318 -21.75 0.68 -5.86
C ILE A 318 -20.95 -0.62 -5.77
N GLU A 319 -19.67 -0.58 -6.07
CA GLU A 319 -18.79 -1.74 -6.02
C GLU A 319 -17.44 -1.39 -5.40
N LEU A 320 -16.95 -2.25 -4.49
CA LEU A 320 -15.57 -2.16 -4.02
C LEU A 320 -14.62 -2.67 -5.10
N PRO A 321 -13.44 -2.05 -5.28
CA PRO A 321 -12.42 -2.63 -6.15
C PRO A 321 -11.96 -3.98 -5.59
N GLU A 322 -11.57 -4.90 -6.49
CA GLU A 322 -11.17 -6.28 -6.18
C GLU A 322 -10.12 -6.37 -5.05
N GLN A 323 -9.18 -5.43 -5.01
CA GLN A 323 -8.15 -5.34 -3.98
C GLN A 323 -8.67 -5.16 -2.54
N ALA A 324 -9.92 -4.70 -2.37
CA ALA A 324 -10.57 -4.50 -1.07
C ALA A 324 -11.56 -5.64 -0.72
N HIS A 325 -11.76 -6.62 -1.60
CA HIS A 325 -12.75 -7.69 -1.37
C HIS A 325 -12.38 -8.58 -0.18
N ALA A 326 -11.10 -8.87 0.01
CA ALA A 326 -10.63 -9.68 1.15
C ALA A 326 -10.91 -9.00 2.51
N ASP A 327 -10.84 -7.67 2.56
CA ASP A 327 -11.11 -6.91 3.78
C ASP A 327 -12.62 -6.85 4.08
N ALA A 328 -13.47 -6.86 3.04
CA ALA A 328 -14.92 -6.71 3.16
C ALA A 328 -15.55 -7.77 4.08
N GLU A 329 -15.07 -9.02 4.04
CA GLU A 329 -15.59 -10.12 4.87
C GLU A 329 -15.49 -9.86 6.39
N GLY A 330 -14.54 -9.01 6.81
CA GLY A 330 -14.35 -8.66 8.22
C GLY A 330 -15.29 -7.56 8.74
N PHE A 331 -16.03 -6.89 7.85
CA PHE A 331 -16.90 -5.78 8.20
C PHE A 331 -18.38 -6.17 8.12
N GLY A 332 -19.21 -5.50 8.93
CA GLY A 332 -20.65 -5.47 8.72
C GLY A 332 -20.97 -4.89 7.34
N VAL A 333 -20.57 -3.65 7.10
CA VAL A 333 -20.45 -3.09 5.73
C VAL A 333 -19.12 -2.37 5.65
N HIS A 334 -18.31 -2.68 4.63
CA HIS A 334 -17.03 -2.00 4.46
C HIS A 334 -17.24 -0.47 4.40
N PRO A 335 -16.53 0.34 5.22
CA PRO A 335 -16.79 1.78 5.31
C PRO A 335 -16.74 2.51 3.96
N ALA A 336 -15.80 2.15 3.08
CA ALA A 336 -15.69 2.74 1.75
C ALA A 336 -16.87 2.38 0.82
N LEU A 337 -17.46 1.18 0.97
CA LEU A 337 -18.61 0.74 0.18
C LEU A 337 -19.86 1.54 0.58
N LEU A 338 -20.09 1.70 1.89
CA LEU A 338 -21.17 2.54 2.39
C LEU A 338 -20.93 4.02 2.08
N ASP A 339 -19.67 4.48 2.07
CA ASP A 339 -19.37 5.88 1.79
C ASP A 339 -19.70 6.25 0.35
N ALA A 340 -19.33 5.38 -0.59
CA ALA A 340 -19.59 5.58 -2.01
C ALA A 340 -21.08 5.66 -2.36
N THR A 341 -22.00 5.13 -1.54
CA THR A 341 -23.45 5.35 -1.74
C THR A 341 -23.81 6.83 -1.69
N MET A 342 -23.04 7.63 -0.93
CA MET A 342 -23.22 9.07 -0.80
C MET A 342 -22.52 9.85 -1.91
N HIS A 343 -21.83 9.22 -2.86
CA HIS A 343 -21.19 9.97 -3.96
C HIS A 343 -22.23 10.37 -5.03
N ALA A 344 -23.37 9.68 -5.03
CA ALA A 344 -24.56 10.06 -5.77
C ALA A 344 -25.18 11.40 -5.29
N LEU A 345 -24.70 12.03 -4.22
CA LEU A 345 -25.09 13.39 -3.80
C LEU A 345 -24.88 14.42 -4.93
N GLY A 346 -23.93 14.18 -5.84
CA GLY A 346 -23.69 15.02 -7.02
C GLY A 346 -24.79 14.93 -8.09
N ILE A 347 -25.68 13.95 -8.00
CA ILE A 347 -26.71 13.63 -8.98
C ILE A 347 -28.06 14.13 -8.46
N GLY A 348 -28.50 15.30 -8.91
CA GLY A 348 -29.88 15.79 -8.67
C GLY A 348 -30.23 16.15 -7.21
N GLY A 349 -29.29 16.11 -6.28
CA GLY A 349 -29.49 16.56 -4.89
C GLY A 349 -29.41 18.08 -4.71
N PRO A 350 -29.88 18.62 -3.57
CA PRO A 350 -29.59 19.99 -3.14
C PRO A 350 -28.07 20.16 -3.02
N GLY A 351 -27.46 21.04 -3.83
CA GLY A 351 -26.00 21.10 -4.03
C GLY A 351 -25.49 20.57 -5.38
N SER A 352 -26.40 20.09 -6.24
CA SER A 352 -26.20 19.95 -7.69
C SER A 352 -26.13 21.31 -8.44
N GLY A 353 -26.16 22.43 -7.70
CA GLY A 353 -26.00 23.78 -8.23
C GLY A 353 -24.82 23.85 -9.20
N GLY A 354 -25.12 24.30 -10.42
CA GLY A 354 -24.17 24.36 -11.53
C GLY A 354 -22.94 25.21 -11.25
N GLN A 355 -22.01 25.19 -12.21
CA GLN A 355 -20.71 25.87 -12.23
C GLN A 355 -20.74 27.40 -11.95
N ASP A 356 -21.90 27.99 -11.68
CA ASP A 356 -22.14 29.44 -11.65
C ASP A 356 -22.26 30.04 -10.23
N SER A 357 -21.93 29.29 -9.16
CA SER A 357 -21.80 29.87 -7.82
C SER A 357 -20.39 30.39 -7.61
N GLU A 358 -20.17 31.70 -7.77
CA GLU A 358 -18.92 32.38 -7.40
C GLU A 358 -18.65 32.20 -5.90
N GLY A 359 -17.93 31.13 -5.55
CA GLY A 359 -17.68 30.67 -4.18
C GLY A 359 -18.08 29.19 -4.06
N GLY A 360 -17.15 28.29 -4.42
CA GLY A 360 -17.40 26.85 -4.43
C GLY A 360 -18.03 26.36 -3.13
N ALA A 361 -19.09 25.54 -3.24
CA ALA A 361 -19.78 24.99 -2.09
C ALA A 361 -18.81 24.15 -1.23
N GLN A 362 -18.83 24.36 0.09
CA GLN A 362 -18.00 23.60 1.02
C GLN A 362 -18.34 22.10 0.96
N PRO A 363 -17.35 21.20 1.16
CA PRO A 363 -17.63 19.78 1.31
C PRO A 363 -18.63 19.54 2.43
N LEU A 364 -19.62 18.68 2.16
CA LEU A 364 -20.61 18.18 3.09
C LEU A 364 -20.14 16.83 3.62
N LEU A 365 -20.09 16.68 4.95
CA LEU A 365 -19.78 15.41 5.61
C LEU A 365 -20.99 14.91 6.41
N PRO A 366 -21.13 13.58 6.58
CA PRO A 366 -22.09 13.01 7.51
C PRO A 366 -21.97 13.65 8.89
N PHE A 367 -23.10 13.97 9.50
CA PHE A 367 -23.15 14.58 10.84
C PHE A 367 -24.04 13.78 11.80
N PHE A 368 -25.20 13.34 11.35
CA PHE A 368 -26.16 12.61 12.18
C PHE A 368 -26.77 11.45 11.41
N TRP A 369 -26.80 10.27 12.05
CA TRP A 369 -27.42 9.05 11.54
C TRP A 369 -28.57 8.66 12.46
N GLU A 370 -29.68 8.22 11.89
CA GLU A 370 -30.87 7.75 12.61
C GLU A 370 -31.34 6.41 12.06
N ASP A 371 -31.65 5.48 12.96
CA ASP A 371 -32.17 4.14 12.69
C ASP A 371 -31.40 3.41 11.58
N VAL A 372 -30.11 3.13 11.82
CA VAL A 372 -29.30 2.28 10.96
C VAL A 372 -29.46 0.82 11.37
N SER A 373 -29.88 -0.02 10.42
CA SER A 373 -30.04 -1.47 10.61
C SER A 373 -29.23 -2.24 9.57
N LEU A 374 -28.53 -3.27 10.05
CA LEU A 374 -27.73 -4.18 9.23
C LEU A 374 -28.45 -5.54 9.10
N TYR A 375 -28.51 -6.07 7.88
CA TYR A 375 -29.22 -7.32 7.56
C TYR A 375 -28.30 -8.42 7.06
N ALA A 376 -27.17 -8.06 6.43
CA ALA A 376 -26.16 -8.96 5.92
C ALA A 376 -24.76 -8.36 6.09
N VAL A 377 -23.73 -9.22 6.08
CA VAL A 377 -22.32 -8.82 6.27
C VAL A 377 -21.47 -9.19 5.06
N GLY A 378 -20.30 -8.57 4.90
CA GLY A 378 -19.33 -8.96 3.88
C GLY A 378 -19.72 -8.60 2.43
N ALA A 379 -20.65 -7.68 2.23
CA ALA A 379 -21.02 -7.23 0.90
C ALA A 379 -19.84 -6.53 0.20
N THR A 380 -19.62 -6.85 -1.08
CA THR A 380 -18.63 -6.20 -1.95
C THR A 380 -19.27 -5.27 -2.99
N ALA A 381 -20.57 -5.39 -3.21
CA ALA A 381 -21.35 -4.56 -4.11
C ALA A 381 -22.74 -4.28 -3.52
N LEU A 382 -23.28 -3.09 -3.81
CA LEU A 382 -24.60 -2.65 -3.38
C LEU A 382 -25.40 -2.10 -4.56
N ARG A 383 -26.70 -2.43 -4.56
CA ARG A 383 -27.75 -1.65 -5.19
C ARG A 383 -28.37 -0.77 -4.12
N VAL A 384 -28.48 0.52 -4.38
CA VAL A 384 -29.02 1.46 -3.40
C VAL A 384 -30.17 2.27 -3.94
N ARG A 385 -31.13 2.59 -3.07
CA ARG A 385 -32.16 3.61 -3.28
C ARG A 385 -31.95 4.71 -2.26
N ILE A 386 -31.88 5.94 -2.74
CA ILE A 386 -31.68 7.14 -1.95
C ILE A 386 -32.88 8.06 -2.18
N SER A 387 -33.48 8.52 -1.09
CA SER A 387 -34.57 9.50 -1.15
C SER A 387 -34.23 10.70 -0.27
N TRP A 388 -34.20 11.88 -0.88
CA TRP A 388 -33.95 13.14 -0.18
C TRP A 388 -35.21 13.61 0.56
N THR A 389 -35.08 13.90 1.85
CA THR A 389 -36.18 14.40 2.68
C THR A 389 -36.06 15.89 2.99
N SER A 390 -34.86 16.47 2.84
CA SER A 390 -34.58 17.90 2.95
C SER A 390 -33.34 18.28 2.14
N GLU A 391 -32.91 19.54 2.21
CA GLU A 391 -31.70 20.01 1.53
C GLU A 391 -30.43 19.23 1.93
N ASN A 392 -30.35 18.79 3.18
CA ASN A 392 -29.16 18.15 3.74
C ASN A 392 -29.46 16.81 4.39
N THR A 393 -30.63 16.21 4.13
CA THR A 393 -31.04 14.96 4.77
C THR A 393 -31.56 13.96 3.75
N MET A 394 -31.08 12.73 3.82
CA MET A 394 -31.51 11.63 2.96
C MET A 394 -31.82 10.37 3.76
N SER A 395 -32.57 9.47 3.14
CA SER A 395 -32.74 8.07 3.57
C SER A 395 -32.07 7.14 2.55
N LEU A 396 -31.65 5.96 2.98
CA LEU A 396 -30.91 4.99 2.18
C LEU A 396 -31.42 3.57 2.45
N ASP A 397 -31.79 2.85 1.41
CA ASP A 397 -31.94 1.40 1.44
C ASP A 397 -30.88 0.76 0.54
N ALA A 398 -30.17 -0.25 1.03
CA ALA A 398 -29.11 -0.95 0.31
C ALA A 398 -29.36 -2.45 0.29
N ALA A 399 -29.17 -3.05 -0.88
CA ALA A 399 -29.27 -4.48 -1.13
C ALA A 399 -28.05 -4.99 -1.90
N ASP A 400 -27.81 -6.30 -1.89
CA ASP A 400 -26.78 -6.93 -2.72
C ASP A 400 -27.18 -6.96 -4.21
N ALA A 401 -26.33 -7.56 -5.04
CA ALA A 401 -26.58 -7.71 -6.48
C ALA A 401 -27.80 -8.59 -6.82
N ALA A 402 -28.31 -9.38 -5.87
CA ALA A 402 -29.54 -10.17 -6.01
C ALA A 402 -30.79 -9.42 -5.51
N GLY A 403 -30.62 -8.27 -4.86
CA GLY A 403 -31.70 -7.50 -4.24
C GLY A 403 -32.02 -7.94 -2.81
N ALA A 404 -31.19 -8.78 -2.18
CA ALA A 404 -31.34 -9.12 -0.77
C ALA A 404 -30.88 -7.93 0.12
N PRO A 405 -31.66 -7.53 1.14
CA PRO A 405 -31.30 -6.39 1.99
C PRO A 405 -29.94 -6.56 2.67
N VAL A 406 -29.13 -5.49 2.65
CA VAL A 406 -27.83 -5.42 3.32
C VAL A 406 -27.88 -4.41 4.47
N LEU A 407 -28.33 -3.18 4.20
CA LEU A 407 -28.37 -2.11 5.20
C LEU A 407 -29.50 -1.12 4.90
N SER A 408 -30.09 -0.53 5.93
CA SER A 408 -31.02 0.61 5.78
C SER A 408 -30.64 1.73 6.75
N VAL A 409 -30.81 2.97 6.29
CA VAL A 409 -30.68 4.21 7.07
C VAL A 409 -31.95 5.01 6.89
N LYS A 410 -32.69 5.23 7.98
CA LYS A 410 -33.92 6.02 7.92
C LYS A 410 -33.64 7.49 7.65
N SER A 411 -32.60 8.05 8.28
CA SER A 411 -32.22 9.44 8.10
C SER A 411 -30.72 9.62 8.30
N LEU A 412 -30.09 10.32 7.36
CA LEU A 412 -28.71 10.75 7.38
C LEU A 412 -28.67 12.24 7.05
N THR A 413 -28.17 13.03 7.99
CA THR A 413 -28.01 14.48 7.83
C THR A 413 -26.54 14.86 7.63
N PHE A 414 -26.29 15.75 6.68
CA PHE A 414 -24.98 16.28 6.33
C PHE A 414 -24.76 17.70 6.85
N ARG A 415 -23.50 18.08 7.04
CA ARG A 415 -23.10 19.45 7.36
C ARG A 415 -21.86 19.87 6.58
N PRO A 416 -21.74 21.16 6.23
CA PRO A 416 -20.52 21.68 5.63
C PRO A 416 -19.35 21.62 6.61
N VAL A 417 -18.15 21.36 6.09
CA VAL A 417 -16.90 21.36 6.84
C VAL A 417 -15.91 22.36 6.26
N SER A 418 -15.17 23.04 7.14
CA SER A 418 -14.06 23.93 6.75
C SER A 418 -12.70 23.27 6.97
N GLN A 419 -11.68 23.77 6.25
CA GLN A 419 -10.30 23.32 6.44
C GLN A 419 -9.78 23.59 7.86
N GLU A 420 -10.22 24.70 8.48
CA GLU A 420 -9.89 25.06 9.87
C GLU A 420 -10.38 23.98 10.85
N GLN A 421 -11.61 23.50 10.68
CA GLN A 421 -12.18 22.43 11.50
C GLN A 421 -11.40 21.11 11.37
N LEU A 422 -10.90 20.79 10.17
CA LEU A 422 -10.06 19.60 9.95
C LEU A 422 -8.64 19.77 10.51
N SER A 423 -8.11 21.00 10.52
CA SER A 423 -6.79 21.29 11.10
C SER A 423 -6.76 21.31 12.63
N ALA A 424 -7.86 21.71 13.28
CA ALA A 424 -7.96 21.81 14.74
C ALA A 424 -7.80 20.45 15.47
N GLY A 425 -8.01 19.33 14.76
CA GLY A 425 -7.77 17.98 15.27
C GLY A 425 -6.31 17.53 15.24
N ARG A 426 -5.39 18.35 14.70
CA ARG A 426 -3.95 18.06 14.69
C ARG A 426 -3.30 18.71 15.93
N PRO A 427 -2.57 17.97 16.78
CA PRO A 427 -1.70 18.61 17.74
C PRO A 427 -0.65 19.43 16.98
N GLU A 428 -0.67 20.76 17.14
CA GLU A 428 0.32 21.65 16.54
C GLU A 428 1.71 21.31 17.08
N SER A 429 2.57 20.74 16.24
CA SER A 429 3.92 20.32 16.62
C SER A 429 5.03 21.25 16.09
N LEU A 430 4.67 22.29 15.32
CA LEU A 430 5.60 23.27 14.76
C LEU A 430 5.06 24.68 15.02
N PHE A 431 5.80 25.44 15.81
CA PHE A 431 5.55 26.85 16.06
C PHE A 431 6.53 27.69 15.24
N GLU A 432 6.02 28.70 14.52
CA GLU A 432 6.85 29.72 13.89
C GLU A 432 7.04 30.92 14.82
N ILE A 433 8.25 31.49 14.87
CA ILE A 433 8.52 32.70 15.64
C ILE A 433 8.03 33.93 14.85
N ALA A 434 6.87 34.45 15.21
CA ALA A 434 6.35 35.70 14.68
C ALA A 434 6.87 36.91 15.50
N TRP A 435 7.79 37.69 14.92
CA TRP A 435 8.28 38.94 15.53
C TRP A 435 7.26 40.06 15.34
N ARG A 436 6.80 40.65 16.45
CA ARG A 436 5.94 41.85 16.42
C ARG A 436 6.81 43.11 16.53
N PRO A 437 6.62 44.12 15.65
CA PRO A 437 7.32 45.39 15.78
C PRO A 437 6.96 46.07 17.11
N LEU A 438 7.98 46.45 17.88
CA LEU A 438 7.76 47.33 19.03
C LEU A 438 7.53 48.75 18.49
N ALA A 439 6.37 49.34 18.79
CA ALA A 439 6.16 50.75 18.48
C ALA A 439 7.20 51.58 19.24
N ALA A 440 8.03 52.33 18.53
CA ALA A 440 8.95 53.27 19.13
C ALA A 440 8.15 54.31 19.92
N GLN A 441 8.46 54.46 21.21
CA GLN A 441 8.00 55.62 21.97
C GLN A 441 8.59 56.87 21.33
N ALA A 442 7.72 57.75 20.85
CA ALA A 442 8.05 59.04 20.26
C ALA A 442 8.67 60.01 21.27
#